data_AF-L0FWR4-F1
#
_entry.id   AF-L0FWR4-F1
#
_cell.length_a   1.000
_cell.length_b   1.000
_cell.length_c   1.000
_cell.angle_alpha   90.00
_cell.angle_beta   90.00
_cell.angle_gamma   90.00
#
_symmetry.space_group_name_H-M   'P 1'
#
loop_
_entity.id
_entity.type
_entity.pdbx_description
1 polymer ?
#
loop_
_entity_poly.entity_id
_entity_poly.type
_entity_poly.pdbx_seq_one_letter_code
_entity_poly.pdbx_strand_id
1 'polypeptide(L)'
;MKAPFQDEFILTGQKKIPSAKITVVNILPFEYFRALLCTCMNLIQKSLAVNELFNDLAIEIQQFNEQGRLTCLTGCGRCCANPNVPATVLEFLPLAFELYQTGKAEAFLTQLVEAGDERYCVVLQQMSIAGSGGLCGQYAHRGLICRLFGASARRNREGKKELITCKLIKEEKKDQYQAVSVAIQDGLHVPASADYYTRLYAIDFHLAEQQFPINLAIRKALEAVFSFYYYIEGEAV
;
A
#
# COMPACT_ATOMS: atom_id res chain seq x y z
N MET A 1 -40.18 -50.50 -15.63
CA MET A 1 -39.63 -49.97 -16.89
C MET A 1 -38.10 -50.07 -16.79
N LYS A 2 -37.51 -51.28 -16.85
CA LYS A 2 -36.90 -51.94 -18.02
C LYS A 2 -36.12 -50.99 -18.95
N ALA A 3 -34.80 -50.96 -18.77
CA ALA A 3 -33.81 -50.66 -19.80
C ALA A 3 -33.91 -51.69 -20.95
N PRO A 4 -33.49 -51.33 -22.17
CA PRO A 4 -32.16 -51.76 -22.67
C PRO A 4 -31.51 -50.62 -23.51
N PHE A 5 -30.23 -50.61 -23.90
CA PHE A 5 -29.56 -51.58 -24.77
C PHE A 5 -28.06 -51.21 -24.77
N GLN A 6 -27.19 -52.21 -24.56
CA GLN A 6 -25.75 -52.14 -24.84
C GLN A 6 -25.55 -52.39 -26.34
N ASP A 7 -24.50 -51.82 -26.94
CA ASP A 7 -23.72 -52.54 -27.95
C ASP A 7 -22.32 -51.94 -28.07
N GLU A 8 -21.34 -52.81 -27.89
CA GLU A 8 -19.93 -52.64 -28.24
C GLU A 8 -19.78 -52.52 -29.77
N PHE A 9 -18.84 -51.70 -30.25
CA PHE A 9 -18.16 -52.04 -31.50
C PHE A 9 -16.73 -51.51 -31.55
N ILE A 10 -15.83 -52.45 -31.77
CA ILE A 10 -14.37 -52.31 -31.84
C ILE A 10 -13.95 -51.79 -33.23
N LEU A 11 -12.99 -50.86 -33.19
CA LEU A 11 -12.00 -50.41 -34.19
C LEU A 11 -11.98 -51.12 -35.55
N THR A 12 -12.12 -50.36 -36.65
CA THR A 12 -11.20 -50.41 -37.80
C THR A 12 -11.39 -49.15 -38.67
N GLY A 13 -10.29 -48.52 -39.12
CA GLY A 13 -10.36 -47.52 -40.19
C GLY A 13 -9.41 -46.33 -40.06
N GLN A 14 -8.10 -46.59 -40.15
CA GLN A 14 -7.11 -45.53 -40.36
C GLN A 14 -7.32 -44.89 -41.75
N LYS A 15 -7.77 -43.63 -41.80
CA LYS A 15 -7.63 -42.77 -42.98
C LYS A 15 -6.42 -41.86 -42.80
N LYS A 16 -5.42 -42.06 -43.68
CA LYS A 16 -4.22 -41.22 -43.83
C LYS A 16 -4.60 -39.76 -44.07
N ILE A 17 -4.12 -38.88 -43.20
CA ILE A 17 -4.13 -37.43 -43.40
C ILE A 17 -2.82 -37.05 -44.10
N PRO A 18 -2.83 -36.26 -45.19
CA PRO A 18 -1.62 -35.91 -45.92
C PRO A 18 -0.70 -35.00 -45.10
N SER A 19 0.59 -35.30 -45.15
CA SER A 19 1.65 -34.57 -44.46
C SER A 19 1.85 -33.18 -45.05
N ALA A 20 1.21 -32.17 -44.46
CA ALA A 20 1.61 -30.79 -44.65
C ALA A 20 2.91 -30.55 -43.87
N LYS A 21 3.97 -30.13 -44.58
CA LYS A 21 5.21 -29.64 -43.97
C LYS A 21 4.88 -28.38 -43.18
N ILE A 22 4.65 -28.53 -41.88
CA ILE A 22 4.59 -27.40 -40.95
C ILE A 22 6.04 -27.00 -40.73
N THR A 23 6.46 -25.93 -41.42
CA THR A 23 7.68 -25.21 -41.08
C THR A 23 7.55 -24.79 -39.63
N VAL A 24 8.45 -25.29 -38.78
CA VAL A 24 8.54 -24.90 -37.38
C VAL A 24 8.90 -23.42 -37.37
N VAL A 25 7.88 -22.56 -37.32
CA VAL A 25 8.07 -21.15 -36.98
C VAL A 25 8.58 -21.19 -35.56
N ASN A 26 9.82 -20.72 -35.40
CA ASN A 26 10.56 -20.68 -34.15
C ASN A 26 9.65 -20.16 -33.03
N ILE A 27 9.10 -21.07 -32.22
CA ILE A 27 8.25 -20.74 -31.09
C ILE A 27 9.19 -20.13 -30.07
N LEU A 28 9.15 -18.79 -29.96
CA LEU A 28 9.86 -18.07 -28.92
C LEU A 28 9.51 -18.71 -27.56
N PRO A 29 10.49 -18.92 -26.67
CA PRO A 29 10.30 -19.68 -25.44
C PRO A 29 9.16 -19.08 -24.60
N PHE A 30 8.38 -19.97 -23.97
CA PHE A 30 7.21 -19.69 -23.12
C PHE A 30 7.45 -18.61 -22.04
N GLU A 31 8.71 -18.38 -21.67
CA GLU A 31 9.20 -17.30 -20.80
C GLU A 31 8.89 -15.89 -21.32
N TYR A 32 8.78 -15.69 -22.64
CA TYR A 32 8.56 -14.36 -23.24
C TYR A 32 7.09 -13.90 -23.14
N PHE A 33 6.13 -14.83 -23.01
CA PHE A 33 4.73 -14.47 -22.84
C PHE A 33 4.44 -13.86 -21.45
N ARG A 34 5.29 -14.16 -20.46
CA ARG A 34 5.21 -13.59 -19.11
C ARG A 34 5.73 -12.15 -19.06
N ALA A 35 6.55 -11.73 -20.03
CA ALA A 35 7.10 -10.39 -20.14
C ALA A 35 6.18 -9.39 -20.88
N LEU A 36 5.09 -9.87 -21.50
CA LEU A 36 4.14 -9.04 -22.25
C LEU A 36 2.73 -9.00 -21.64
N LEU A 37 2.52 -9.67 -20.51
CA LEU A 37 1.36 -9.44 -19.67
C LEU A 37 1.74 -8.38 -18.64
N CYS A 38 1.60 -7.12 -19.04
CA CYS A 38 1.22 -6.06 -18.09
C CYS A 38 -0.13 -6.50 -17.51
N THR A 39 -0.13 -7.44 -16.56
CA THR A 39 -1.34 -7.85 -15.88
C THR A 39 -1.84 -6.62 -15.17
N CYS A 40 -2.91 -6.01 -15.70
CA CYS A 40 -3.62 -4.96 -15.02
C CYS A 40 -4.05 -5.51 -13.67
N MET A 41 -3.35 -5.10 -12.61
CA MET A 41 -3.71 -5.52 -11.27
C MET A 41 -5.12 -5.02 -10.99
N ASN A 42 -5.99 -5.88 -10.49
CA ASN A 42 -7.27 -5.43 -9.94
C ASN A 42 -7.04 -4.72 -8.59
N LEU A 43 -8.10 -4.12 -8.03
CA LEU A 43 -7.97 -3.30 -6.82
C LEU A 43 -7.49 -4.12 -5.60
N ILE A 44 -7.90 -5.40 -5.48
CA ILE A 44 -7.41 -6.31 -4.43
C ILE A 44 -5.92 -6.57 -4.60
N GLN A 45 -5.46 -6.90 -5.81
CA GLN A 45 -4.06 -7.16 -6.10
C GLN A 45 -3.19 -5.92 -5.79
N LYS A 46 -3.69 -4.72 -6.10
CA LYS A 46 -3.02 -3.46 -5.73
C LYS A 46 -2.89 -3.31 -4.21
N SER A 47 -3.97 -3.56 -3.48
CA SER A 47 -3.95 -3.54 -2.01
C SER A 47 -2.95 -4.53 -1.41
N LEU A 48 -2.88 -5.75 -1.96
CA LEU A 48 -1.92 -6.77 -1.54
C LEU A 48 -0.47 -6.34 -1.81
N ALA A 49 -0.18 -5.80 -3.00
CA ALA A 49 1.16 -5.29 -3.31
C ALA A 49 1.55 -4.09 -2.43
N VAL A 50 0.60 -3.23 -2.04
CA VAL A 50 0.85 -2.16 -1.07
C VAL A 50 1.19 -2.75 0.30
N ASN A 51 0.52 -3.80 0.75
CA ASN A 51 0.88 -4.50 1.99
C ASN A 51 2.28 -5.13 1.93
N GLU A 52 2.66 -5.73 0.80
CA GLU A 52 4.03 -6.24 0.60
C GLU A 52 5.07 -5.12 0.71
N LEU A 53 4.82 -3.98 0.04
CA LEU A 53 5.66 -2.78 0.17
C LEU A 53 5.78 -2.31 1.62
N PHE A 54 4.69 -2.38 2.40
CA PHE A 54 4.70 -2.00 3.81
C PHE A 54 5.46 -2.98 4.70
N ASN A 55 5.43 -4.27 4.37
CA ASN A 55 6.19 -5.30 5.09
C ASN A 55 7.70 -5.11 4.88
N ASP A 56 8.12 -4.84 3.64
CA ASP A 56 9.52 -4.53 3.34
C ASP A 56 9.98 -3.28 4.09
N LEU A 57 9.16 -2.22 4.09
CA LEU A 57 9.45 -1.01 4.85
C LEU A 57 9.56 -1.28 6.35
N ALA A 58 8.69 -2.13 6.91
CA ALA A 58 8.71 -2.46 8.32
C ALA A 58 10.03 -3.14 8.74
N ILE A 59 10.57 -4.02 7.89
CA ILE A 59 11.86 -4.68 8.11
C ILE A 59 12.99 -3.65 8.14
N GLU A 60 13.05 -2.75 7.14
CA GLU A 60 14.10 -1.71 7.12
C GLU A 60 13.97 -0.72 8.27
N ILE A 61 12.74 -0.33 8.65
CA ILE A 61 12.49 0.55 9.80
C ILE A 61 12.95 -0.12 11.10
N GLN A 62 12.71 -1.42 11.26
CA GLN A 62 13.19 -2.15 12.44
C GLN A 62 14.71 -2.10 12.53
N GLN A 63 15.41 -2.42 11.44
CA GLN A 63 16.87 -2.36 11.39
C GLN A 63 17.41 -0.96 11.70
N PHE A 64 16.77 0.08 11.15
CA PHE A 64 17.12 1.47 11.43
C PHE A 64 16.91 1.83 12.90
N ASN A 65 15.78 1.44 13.51
CA ASN A 65 15.47 1.75 14.90
C ASN A 65 16.42 1.06 15.89
N GLU A 66 16.82 -0.18 15.61
CA GLU A 66 17.79 -0.94 16.42
C GLU A 66 19.16 -0.26 16.47
N GLN A 67 19.58 0.32 15.35
CA GLN A 67 20.89 0.99 15.22
C GLN A 67 20.83 2.47 15.67
N GLY A 68 19.80 3.20 15.24
CA GLY A 68 19.67 4.64 15.47
C GLY A 68 19.17 5.00 16.86
N ARG A 69 18.46 4.10 17.57
CA ARG A 69 17.89 4.35 18.92
C ARG A 69 17.02 5.61 19.01
N LEU A 70 16.48 6.09 17.89
CA LEU A 70 15.57 7.22 17.85
C LEU A 70 14.14 6.73 17.62
N THR A 71 13.29 6.94 18.62
CA THR A 71 11.88 6.55 18.58
C THR A 71 10.98 7.77 18.74
N CYS A 72 9.71 7.65 18.34
CA CYS A 72 8.72 8.69 18.62
C CYS A 72 8.53 8.89 20.14
N LEU A 73 7.92 10.00 20.53
CA LEU A 73 7.50 10.23 21.92
C LEU A 73 6.34 9.30 22.27
N THR A 74 6.36 8.72 23.48
CA THR A 74 5.30 7.81 23.94
C THR A 74 3.95 8.55 23.96
N GLY A 75 2.92 7.95 23.36
CA GLY A 75 1.58 8.56 23.30
C GLY A 75 1.44 9.76 22.35
N CYS A 76 2.40 9.96 21.43
CA CYS A 76 2.35 11.07 20.48
C CYS A 76 1.52 10.74 19.23
N GLY A 77 0.50 11.57 18.99
CA GLY A 77 -0.35 11.52 17.80
C GLY A 77 -0.26 12.80 16.95
N ARG A 78 0.78 13.62 17.17
CA ARG A 78 0.85 14.98 16.64
C ARG A 78 0.94 15.03 15.11
N CYS A 79 1.52 14.02 14.47
CA CYS A 79 1.51 13.90 13.00
C CYS A 79 0.09 13.74 12.45
N CYS A 80 -0.77 12.98 13.14
CA CYS A 80 -2.18 12.81 12.78
C CYS A 80 -3.04 14.04 13.08
N ALA A 81 -2.56 14.97 13.92
CA ALA A 81 -3.23 16.24 14.20
C ALA A 81 -3.02 17.30 13.10
N ASN A 82 -2.20 17.01 12.08
CA ASN A 82 -2.10 17.86 10.91
C ASN A 82 -3.09 17.39 9.83
N PRO A 83 -4.15 18.15 9.48
CA PRO A 83 -5.10 17.76 8.43
C PRO A 83 -4.43 17.68 7.05
N ASN A 84 -3.38 18.48 6.83
CA ASN A 84 -2.73 18.65 5.54
C ASN A 84 -1.57 17.66 5.33
N VAL A 85 -1.57 16.51 6.01
CA VAL A 85 -0.61 15.44 5.70
C VAL A 85 -0.90 14.97 4.27
N PRO A 86 0.06 15.13 3.34
CA PRO A 86 -0.16 14.74 1.95
C PRO A 86 -0.11 13.23 1.83
N ALA A 87 -1.13 12.69 1.17
CA ALA A 87 -1.38 11.27 1.07
C ALA A 87 -1.90 10.88 -0.32
N THR A 88 -1.62 9.66 -0.75
CA THR A 88 -2.15 9.10 -2.01
C THR A 88 -3.34 8.20 -1.73
N VAL A 89 -4.18 7.96 -2.74
CA VAL A 89 -5.29 7.00 -2.60
C VAL A 89 -4.73 5.57 -2.44
N LEU A 90 -3.68 5.25 -3.20
CA LEU A 90 -3.11 3.91 -3.25
C LEU A 90 -2.63 3.40 -1.89
N GLU A 91 -1.96 4.25 -1.10
CA GLU A 91 -1.41 3.84 0.20
C GLU A 91 -2.49 3.53 1.26
N PHE A 92 -3.74 3.92 1.02
CA PHE A 92 -4.87 3.67 1.91
C PHE A 92 -5.82 2.57 1.43
N LEU A 93 -5.53 1.91 0.29
CA LEU A 93 -6.31 0.74 -0.12
C LEU A 93 -6.34 -0.38 0.94
N PRO A 94 -5.23 -0.73 1.62
CA PRO A 94 -5.28 -1.75 2.68
C PRO A 94 -6.26 -1.41 3.80
N LEU A 95 -6.31 -0.14 4.23
CA LEU A 95 -7.26 0.32 5.23
C LEU A 95 -8.71 0.25 4.71
N ALA A 96 -8.94 0.67 3.47
CA ALA A 96 -10.28 0.66 2.88
C ALA A 96 -10.83 -0.77 2.76
N PHE A 97 -10.01 -1.73 2.33
CA PHE A 97 -10.41 -3.14 2.28
C PHE A 97 -10.66 -3.73 3.66
N GLU A 98 -9.80 -3.46 4.65
CA GLU A 98 -10.01 -3.90 6.03
C GLU A 98 -11.35 -3.39 6.60
N LEU A 99 -11.63 -2.10 6.40
CA LEU A 99 -12.89 -1.49 6.85
C LEU A 99 -14.10 -2.11 6.16
N TYR A 100 -14.01 -2.40 4.86
CA TYR A 100 -15.09 -3.03 4.11
C TYR A 100 -15.34 -4.47 4.59
N GLN A 101 -14.29 -5.28 4.66
CA GLN A 101 -14.38 -6.69 5.08
C GLN A 101 -14.87 -6.85 6.53
N THR A 102 -14.57 -5.89 7.40
CA THR A 102 -15.05 -5.89 8.80
C THR A 102 -16.42 -5.23 8.99
N GLY A 103 -17.10 -4.82 7.91
CA GLY A 103 -18.43 -4.20 7.98
C GLY A 103 -18.43 -2.79 8.58
N LYS A 104 -17.28 -2.11 8.62
CA LYS A 104 -17.10 -0.77 9.22
C LYS A 104 -17.03 0.36 8.19
N ALA A 105 -16.91 0.04 6.91
CA ALA A 105 -16.65 1.02 5.84
C ALA A 105 -17.70 2.14 5.76
N GLU A 106 -19.00 1.82 5.83
CA GLU A 106 -20.06 2.83 5.71
C GLU A 106 -20.03 3.83 6.88
N ALA A 107 -20.02 3.33 8.12
CA ALA A 107 -19.93 4.17 9.31
C ALA A 107 -18.66 5.04 9.30
N PHE A 108 -17.54 4.49 8.82
CA PHE A 108 -16.28 5.22 8.69
C PHE A 108 -16.35 6.31 7.61
N LEU A 109 -17.01 6.04 6.49
CA LEU A 109 -17.24 7.01 5.43
C LEU A 109 -18.13 8.16 5.92
N THR A 110 -19.20 7.87 6.65
CA THR A 110 -20.04 8.89 7.29
C THR A 110 -19.20 9.77 8.22
N GLN A 111 -18.36 9.18 9.06
CA GLN A 111 -17.47 9.93 9.96
C GLN A 111 -16.49 10.85 9.20
N LEU A 112 -15.95 10.39 8.06
CA LEU A 112 -15.08 11.20 7.20
C LEU A 112 -15.82 12.41 6.60
N VAL A 113 -17.06 12.20 6.14
CA VAL A 113 -17.89 13.26 5.57
C VAL A 113 -18.28 14.28 6.63
N GLU A 114 -18.69 13.83 7.82
CA GLU A 114 -19.07 14.70 8.94
C GLU A 114 -17.89 15.49 9.51
N ALA A 115 -16.71 14.87 9.60
CA ALA A 115 -15.51 15.56 10.04
C ALA A 115 -15.07 16.63 9.02
N GLY A 116 -15.18 16.33 7.73
CA GLY A 116 -14.63 17.18 6.67
C GLY A 116 -13.11 17.09 6.56
N ASP A 117 -12.58 17.71 5.51
CA ASP A 117 -11.18 17.49 5.07
C ASP A 117 -10.14 18.28 5.91
N GLU A 118 -10.57 19.25 6.72
CA GLU A 118 -9.69 20.14 7.51
C GLU A 118 -9.51 19.69 8.97
N ARG A 119 -10.14 18.59 9.39
CA ARG A 119 -10.01 18.03 10.74
C ARG A 119 -8.79 17.12 10.86
N TYR A 120 -8.41 16.83 12.11
CA TYR A 120 -7.42 15.80 12.41
C TYR A 120 -7.75 14.49 11.68
N CYS A 121 -6.72 13.69 11.43
CA CYS A 121 -6.90 12.37 10.83
C CYS A 121 -7.97 11.61 11.59
N VAL A 122 -9.00 11.13 10.89
CA VAL A 122 -10.18 10.47 11.50
C VAL A 122 -9.80 9.20 12.27
N VAL A 123 -8.65 8.60 11.95
CA VAL A 123 -8.08 7.43 12.59
C VAL A 123 -7.40 7.77 13.94
N LEU A 124 -7.21 9.05 14.26
CA LEU A 124 -6.58 9.47 15.51
C LEU A 124 -7.50 9.18 16.69
N GLN A 125 -7.07 8.27 17.56
CA GLN A 125 -7.68 8.08 18.87
C GLN A 125 -7.06 9.09 19.84
N GLN A 126 -7.79 10.16 20.12
CA GLN A 126 -7.35 11.18 21.07
C GLN A 126 -7.37 10.63 22.49
N MET A 127 -6.26 10.79 23.20
CA MET A 127 -6.13 10.39 24.61
C MET A 127 -6.15 11.58 25.57
N SER A 128 -6.15 12.80 25.03
CA SER A 128 -6.15 14.03 25.83
C SER A 128 -7.11 15.06 25.24
N ILE A 129 -7.84 15.76 26.12
CA ILE A 129 -8.74 16.87 25.76
C ILE A 129 -7.96 18.02 25.09
N ALA A 130 -6.68 18.19 25.44
CA ALA A 130 -5.80 19.23 24.87
C ALA A 130 -5.24 18.90 23.47
N GLY A 131 -5.57 17.74 22.88
CA GLY A 131 -5.10 17.33 21.54
C GLY A 131 -3.57 17.13 21.43
N SER A 132 -2.86 16.98 22.56
CA SER A 132 -1.41 16.75 22.60
C SER A 132 -1.04 15.26 22.63
N GLY A 133 -1.93 14.40 23.15
CA GLY A 133 -1.76 12.94 23.21
C GLY A 133 -2.78 12.18 22.37
N GLY A 134 -2.33 11.13 21.69
CA GLY A 134 -3.17 10.24 20.91
C GLY A 134 -2.37 9.18 20.16
N LEU A 135 -3.05 8.14 19.71
CA LEU A 135 -2.46 7.04 18.93
C LEU A 135 -3.27 6.79 17.67
N CYS A 136 -2.63 6.22 16.66
CA CYS A 136 -3.35 5.78 15.47
C CYS A 136 -4.20 4.55 15.81
N GLY A 137 -5.52 4.65 15.67
CA GLY A 137 -6.44 3.53 15.89
C GLY A 137 -6.36 2.43 14.82
N GLN A 138 -5.69 2.69 13.69
CA GLN A 138 -5.46 1.73 12.60
C GLN A 138 -3.98 1.63 12.28
N TYR A 139 -3.15 1.45 13.31
CA TYR A 139 -1.69 1.45 13.17
C TYR A 139 -1.18 0.40 12.16
N ALA A 140 -1.81 -0.78 12.12
CA ALA A 140 -1.48 -1.85 11.17
C ALA A 140 -1.76 -1.48 9.72
N HIS A 141 -2.77 -0.63 9.46
CA HIS A 141 -3.23 -0.25 8.11
C HIS A 141 -2.95 1.23 7.78
N ARG A 142 -2.06 1.89 8.51
CA ARG A 142 -1.67 3.28 8.21
C ARG A 142 -0.96 3.38 6.84
N GLY A 143 -1.12 4.51 6.18
CA GLY A 143 -0.51 4.79 4.88
C GLY A 143 1.03 4.85 4.89
N LEU A 144 1.63 4.88 3.70
CA LEU A 144 3.07 4.93 3.49
C LEU A 144 3.68 6.17 4.14
N ILE A 145 3.05 7.34 3.96
CA ILE A 145 3.48 8.60 4.58
C ILE A 145 3.62 8.48 6.10
N CYS A 146 2.67 7.80 6.75
CA CYS A 146 2.67 7.61 8.20
C CYS A 146 3.76 6.65 8.68
N ARG A 147 4.22 5.74 7.82
CA ARG A 147 5.30 4.78 8.12
C ARG A 147 6.68 5.41 7.92
N LEU A 148 6.83 6.17 6.84
CA LEU A 148 8.07 6.86 6.50
C LEU A 148 8.39 7.97 7.52
N PHE A 149 7.37 8.66 8.03
CA PHE A 149 7.58 9.75 8.97
C PHE A 149 8.21 9.28 10.29
N GLY A 150 9.40 9.80 10.60
CA GLY A 150 10.17 9.47 11.80
C GLY A 150 11.18 8.33 11.61
N ALA A 151 11.14 7.61 10.48
CA ALA A 151 11.97 6.43 10.25
C ALA A 151 12.54 6.34 8.81
N SER A 152 12.54 7.44 8.07
CA SER A 152 13.08 7.53 6.71
C SER A 152 13.84 8.82 6.49
N ALA A 153 14.65 8.87 5.43
CA ALA A 153 15.40 10.04 5.03
C ALA A 153 15.04 10.49 3.61
N ARG A 154 15.16 11.80 3.37
CA ARG A 154 15.14 12.41 2.05
C ARG A 154 16.51 12.97 1.70
N ARG A 155 16.80 13.16 0.41
CA ARG A 155 17.97 13.94 0.00
C ARG A 155 17.60 15.42 -0.03
N ASN A 156 18.43 16.26 0.59
CA ASN A 156 18.30 17.70 0.47
C ASN A 156 18.90 18.19 -0.86
N ARG A 157 18.85 19.51 -1.11
CA ARG A 157 19.40 20.12 -2.33
C ARG A 157 20.93 19.94 -2.48
N GLU A 158 21.63 19.69 -1.38
CA GLU A 158 23.07 19.41 -1.36
C GLU A 158 23.39 17.90 -1.55
N GLY A 159 22.37 17.07 -1.73
CA GLY A 159 22.52 15.62 -1.88
C GLY A 159 22.69 14.83 -0.57
N LYS A 160 22.75 15.52 0.58
CA LYS A 160 22.88 14.91 1.92
C LYS A 160 21.56 14.27 2.35
N LYS A 161 21.64 13.12 3.01
CA LYS A 161 20.48 12.44 3.59
C LYS A 161 20.02 13.20 4.85
N GLU A 162 18.77 13.62 4.90
CA GLU A 162 18.14 14.28 6.06
C GLU A 162 16.99 13.41 6.56
N LEU A 163 16.99 13.12 7.86
CA LEU A 163 15.90 12.38 8.50
C LEU A 163 14.58 13.16 8.44
N ILE A 164 13.52 12.51 7.98
CA ILE A 164 12.15 13.03 7.98
C ILE A 164 11.57 12.80 9.38
N THR A 165 11.41 13.86 10.16
CA THR A 165 10.89 13.78 11.54
C THR A 165 10.22 15.08 11.96
N CYS A 166 9.53 15.08 13.12
CA CYS A 166 8.81 16.25 13.63
C CYS A 166 9.72 17.19 14.43
N LYS A 167 9.25 18.44 14.59
CA LYS A 167 9.90 19.46 15.42
C LYS A 167 10.12 19.00 16.86
N LEU A 168 9.14 18.31 17.46
CA LEU A 168 9.22 17.81 18.84
C LEU A 168 10.40 16.85 19.03
N ILE A 169 10.66 15.95 18.08
CA ILE A 169 11.82 15.03 18.16
C ILE A 169 13.13 15.82 18.08
N LYS A 170 13.20 16.84 17.22
CA LYS A 170 14.40 17.70 17.07
C LYS A 170 14.69 18.52 18.33
N GLU A 171 13.68 18.84 19.12
CA GLU A 171 13.79 19.68 20.32
C GLU A 171 13.93 18.84 21.61
N GLU A 172 13.02 17.89 21.85
CA GLU A 172 12.97 17.10 23.08
C GLU A 172 13.94 15.91 23.08
N LYS A 173 14.30 15.37 21.91
CA LYS A 173 15.27 14.27 21.74
C LYS A 173 16.50 14.74 20.94
N LYS A 174 16.93 15.99 21.17
CA LYS A 174 17.99 16.66 20.40
C LYS A 174 19.27 15.82 20.28
N ASP A 175 19.77 15.29 21.38
CA ASP A 175 21.04 14.54 21.38
C ASP A 175 20.95 13.26 20.55
N GLN A 176 19.84 12.52 20.66
CA GLN A 176 19.58 11.33 19.86
C GLN A 176 19.41 11.68 18.38
N TYR A 177 18.67 12.76 18.08
CA TYR A 177 18.49 13.24 16.72
C TYR A 177 19.83 13.63 16.06
N GLN A 178 20.70 14.33 16.80
CA GLN A 178 22.02 14.71 16.31
C GLN A 178 22.92 13.49 16.08
N ALA A 179 22.96 12.55 17.03
CA ALA A 179 23.73 11.32 16.91
C ALA A 179 23.31 10.50 15.68
N VAL A 180 22.01 10.32 15.47
CA VAL A 180 21.48 9.62 14.29
C VAL A 180 21.77 10.38 13.00
N SER A 181 21.65 11.70 13.01
CA SER A 181 21.91 12.51 11.82
C SER A 181 23.36 12.39 11.35
N VAL A 182 24.32 12.33 12.29
CA VAL A 182 25.74 12.06 12.02
C VAL A 182 25.92 10.65 11.49
N ALA A 183 25.37 9.65 12.18
CA ALA A 183 25.46 8.24 11.76
C ALA A 183 24.92 8.04 10.33
N ILE A 184 23.83 8.72 9.96
CA ILE A 184 23.27 8.70 8.59
C ILE A 184 24.26 9.27 7.57
N GLN A 185 25.01 10.33 7.90
CA GLN A 185 26.06 10.84 7.01
C GLN A 185 27.23 9.86 6.90
N ASP A 186 27.55 9.17 7.99
CA ASP A 186 28.66 8.21 8.08
C ASP A 186 28.33 6.83 7.49
N GLY A 187 27.12 6.66 6.91
CA GLY A 187 26.74 5.47 6.15
C GLY A 187 25.73 4.57 6.83
N LEU A 188 25.12 4.97 7.96
CA LEU A 188 24.00 4.25 8.55
C LEU A 188 22.88 4.09 7.52
N HIS A 189 22.42 2.85 7.35
CA HIS A 189 21.30 2.55 6.47
C HIS A 189 20.01 3.17 7.03
N VAL A 190 19.27 3.85 6.16
CA VAL A 190 17.98 4.47 6.49
C VAL A 190 17.09 4.38 5.25
N PRO A 191 15.81 3.99 5.39
CA PRO A 191 14.87 3.95 4.28
C PRO A 191 14.84 5.29 3.53
N ALA A 192 15.03 5.27 2.22
CA ALA A 192 14.91 6.47 1.40
C ALA A 192 13.45 6.67 1.02
N SER A 193 12.86 7.81 1.41
CA SER A 193 11.43 8.05 1.15
C SER A 193 11.10 8.03 -0.35
N ALA A 194 12.01 8.55 -1.19
CA ALA A 194 11.84 8.59 -2.64
C ALA A 194 11.70 7.19 -3.23
N ASP A 195 12.54 6.25 -2.81
CA ASP A 195 12.55 4.87 -3.32
C ASP A 195 11.21 4.17 -3.03
N TYR A 196 10.65 4.37 -1.83
CA TYR A 196 9.36 3.82 -1.46
C TYR A 196 8.19 4.44 -2.23
N TYR A 197 8.22 5.74 -2.49
CA TYR A 197 7.22 6.35 -3.36
C TYR A 197 7.36 5.86 -4.81
N THR A 198 8.59 5.71 -5.34
CA THR A 198 8.81 5.12 -6.67
C THR A 198 8.25 3.71 -6.78
N ARG A 199 8.42 2.88 -5.74
CA ARG A 199 7.82 1.54 -5.68
C ARG A 199 6.30 1.60 -5.60
N LEU A 200 5.73 2.54 -4.84
CA LEU A 200 4.28 2.77 -4.80
C LEU A 200 3.73 3.17 -6.18
N TYR A 201 4.42 4.07 -6.89
CA TYR A 201 4.09 4.46 -8.28
C TYR A 201 4.11 3.28 -9.25
N ALA A 202 5.01 2.31 -9.05
CA ALA A 202 5.08 1.13 -9.89
C ALA A 202 3.90 0.17 -9.69
N ILE A 203 3.19 0.23 -8.55
CA ILE A 203 1.99 -0.56 -8.30
C ILE A 203 0.81 -0.01 -9.10
N ASP A 204 0.56 1.30 -9.00
CA ASP A 204 -0.44 1.99 -9.82
C ASP A 204 -0.12 3.48 -9.91
N PHE A 205 0.14 3.96 -11.12
CA PHE A 205 0.48 5.36 -11.36
C PHE A 205 -0.67 6.31 -11.02
N HIS A 206 -1.90 5.99 -11.45
CA HIS A 206 -3.04 6.90 -11.30
C HIS A 206 -3.47 7.10 -9.85
N LEU A 207 -3.45 6.03 -9.05
CA LEU A 207 -3.81 6.08 -7.63
C LEU A 207 -2.67 6.63 -6.75
N ALA A 208 -1.44 6.66 -7.25
CA ALA A 208 -0.26 7.19 -6.56
C ALA A 208 0.13 8.62 -6.98
N GLU A 209 -0.31 9.12 -8.14
CA GLU A 209 0.07 10.43 -8.68
C GLU A 209 -0.44 11.59 -7.84
N GLN A 210 -1.74 11.60 -7.54
CA GLN A 210 -2.33 12.73 -6.86
C GLN A 210 -2.20 12.61 -5.34
N GLN A 211 -1.65 13.65 -4.74
CA GLN A 211 -1.64 13.83 -3.29
C GLN A 211 -2.84 14.64 -2.82
N PHE A 212 -3.45 14.18 -1.74
CA PHE A 212 -4.60 14.77 -1.09
C PHE A 212 -4.31 14.95 0.41
N PRO A 213 -5.05 15.81 1.12
CA PRO A 213 -5.14 15.71 2.58
C PRO A 213 -5.51 14.29 3.01
N ILE A 214 -4.95 13.83 4.13
CA ILE A 214 -5.06 12.42 4.57
C ILE A 214 -6.49 11.89 4.65
N ASN A 215 -7.44 12.68 5.16
CA ASN A 215 -8.84 12.26 5.25
C ASN A 215 -9.47 12.12 3.85
N LEU A 216 -9.12 13.02 2.92
CA LEU A 216 -9.58 12.94 1.54
C LEU A 216 -9.00 11.72 0.81
N ALA A 217 -7.73 11.40 1.04
CA ALA A 217 -7.10 10.20 0.50
C ALA A 217 -7.80 8.91 1.00
N ILE A 218 -8.10 8.83 2.30
CA ILE A 218 -8.82 7.69 2.89
C ILE A 218 -10.24 7.59 2.32
N ARG A 219 -10.96 8.72 2.22
CA ARG A 219 -12.32 8.77 1.63
C ARG A 219 -12.32 8.20 0.22
N LYS A 220 -11.41 8.68 -0.63
CA LYS A 220 -11.27 8.21 -2.02
C LYS A 220 -10.91 6.73 -2.11
N ALA A 221 -10.09 6.22 -1.19
CA ALA A 221 -9.78 4.79 -1.13
C ALA A 221 -11.02 3.96 -0.80
N LEU A 222 -11.85 4.40 0.15
CA LEU A 222 -13.13 3.75 0.47
C LEU A 222 -14.10 3.80 -0.73
N GLU A 223 -14.27 4.96 -1.36
CA GLU A 223 -15.10 5.11 -2.57
C GLU A 223 -14.66 4.15 -3.70
N ALA A 224 -13.35 3.99 -3.89
CA ALA A 224 -12.80 3.04 -4.86
C ALA A 224 -13.14 1.58 -4.52
N VAL A 225 -13.06 1.20 -3.23
CA VAL A 225 -13.42 -0.15 -2.77
C VAL A 225 -14.93 -0.41 -2.89
N PHE A 226 -15.78 0.56 -2.52
CA PHE A 226 -17.22 0.46 -2.72
C PHE A 226 -17.58 0.26 -4.20
N SER A 227 -16.98 1.07 -5.08
CA SER A 227 -17.19 0.97 -6.52
C SER A 227 -16.74 -0.39 -7.04
N PHE A 228 -15.57 -0.88 -6.59
CA PHE A 228 -15.04 -2.18 -6.98
C PHE A 228 -15.98 -3.33 -6.62
N TYR A 229 -16.51 -3.38 -5.40
CA TYR A 229 -17.47 -4.43 -5.02
C TYR A 229 -18.83 -4.25 -5.69
N TYR A 230 -19.32 -3.03 -5.89
CA TYR A 230 -20.57 -2.78 -6.61
C TYR A 230 -20.55 -3.39 -8.03
N TYR A 231 -19.44 -3.21 -8.77
CA TYR A 231 -19.31 -3.79 -10.10
C TYR A 231 -19.12 -5.31 -10.08
N ILE A 232 -18.36 -5.85 -9.11
CA ILE A 232 -18.16 -7.31 -9.00
C ILE A 232 -19.45 -8.04 -8.60
N GLU A 233 -20.20 -7.50 -7.64
CA GLU A 233 -21.48 -8.08 -7.21
C GLU A 233 -22.56 -7.92 -8.29
N GLY A 234 -22.53 -6.82 -9.05
CA GLY A 234 -23.43 -6.60 -10.19
C GLY A 234 -23.22 -7.55 -11.38
N GLU A 235 -22.01 -8.11 -11.53
CA GLU A 235 -21.70 -9.13 -12.54
C GLU A 235 -22.14 -10.56 -12.13
N ALA A 236 -22.52 -10.77 -10.87
CA ALA A 236 -22.95 -12.07 -10.34
C ALA A 236 -24.48 -12.30 -10.39
N VAL A 237 -25.24 -11.40 -11.03
CA VAL A 237 -26.72 -11.43 -11.15
C VAL A 237 -27.16 -11.74 -12.58
#